data_AF-A0A561SWX7-F1
#
_entry.id   AF-A0A561SWX7-F1
#
_cell.length_a   1.000
_cell.length_b   1.000
_cell.length_c   1.000
_cell.angle_alpha   90.00
_cell.angle_beta   90.00
_cell.angle_gamma   90.00
#
_symmetry.space_group_name_H-M   'P 1'
#
loop_
_entity.id
_entity.type
_entity.pdbx_description
1 polymer ?
#
loop_
_entity_poly.entity_id
_entity_poly.type
_entity_poly.pdbx_seq_one_letter_code
_entity_poly.pdbx_strand_id
1 'polypeptide(L)'
;MTPLVQGTSGPSLAPGLFLLGATLTRYGVIARIEESTLVPRGLGLACAAAGVPVLMARSGGADINIALPGLLFAGVYACILLVLLRTPLRPVLQALFTPLGRMTLTNYLTATVLVLVIARVIGGSSDTLSATTVVLIACPVLAVQWLWSALWLRHFRHGPLEWLWRWATWARRPPLRRGARG
;
A
#
# COMPACT_ATOMS: atom_id res chain seq x y z
N MET A 1 -20.49 14.78 34.60
CA MET A 1 -19.81 13.48 34.45
C MET A 1 -19.44 13.30 32.98
N THR A 2 -18.23 13.72 32.61
CA THR A 2 -17.68 13.63 31.25
C THR A 2 -17.19 12.21 30.99
N PRO A 3 -17.67 11.49 29.97
CA PRO A 3 -17.05 10.23 29.60
C PRO A 3 -15.67 10.52 29.00
N LEU A 4 -14.64 10.17 29.75
CA LEU A 4 -13.28 9.96 29.26
C LEU A 4 -13.29 8.74 28.32
N VAL A 5 -13.68 8.95 27.07
CA VAL A 5 -13.38 8.02 25.97
C VAL A 5 -12.51 8.76 24.96
N GLN A 6 -11.35 9.21 25.44
CA GLN A 6 -10.17 9.35 24.59
C GLN A 6 -9.50 7.98 24.53
N GLY A 7 -10.02 7.09 23.69
CA GLY A 7 -9.47 5.75 23.55
C GLY A 7 -9.92 5.12 22.25
N THR A 8 -9.26 5.49 21.14
CA THR A 8 -9.18 4.80 19.82
C THR A 8 -8.91 5.76 18.66
N SER A 9 -8.60 7.02 18.90
CA SER A 9 -8.07 7.91 17.85
C SER A 9 -6.64 7.47 17.54
N GLY A 10 -6.37 6.83 16.38
CA GLY A 10 -5.16 7.08 15.60
C GLY A 10 -3.87 6.27 15.87
N PRO A 11 -2.99 6.66 16.82
CA PRO A 11 -1.57 6.29 16.75
C PRO A 11 -1.22 4.97 17.44
N SER A 12 -2.10 4.35 18.24
CA SER A 12 -1.83 3.04 18.86
C SER A 12 -2.00 1.86 17.91
N LEU A 13 -2.76 2.04 16.82
CA LEU A 13 -2.96 1.00 15.80
C LEU A 13 -1.68 0.73 15.01
N ALA A 14 -0.86 1.74 14.74
CA ALA A 14 0.39 1.57 14.01
C ALA A 14 1.38 0.62 14.69
N PRO A 15 1.77 0.81 15.98
CA PRO A 15 2.62 -0.15 16.68
C PRO A 15 1.92 -1.49 16.88
N GLY A 16 0.60 -1.52 17.10
CA GLY A 16 -0.17 -2.77 17.20
C GLY A 16 -0.11 -3.61 15.92
N LEU A 17 -0.29 -2.99 14.76
CA LEU A 17 -0.16 -3.63 13.44
C LEU A 17 1.29 -4.04 13.15
N PHE A 18 2.27 -3.25 13.58
CA PHE A 18 3.69 -3.58 13.43
C PHE A 18 4.06 -4.82 14.25
N LEU A 19 3.60 -4.88 15.51
CA LEU A 19 3.77 -6.04 16.37
C LEU A 19 3.03 -7.27 15.83
N LEU A 20 1.82 -7.10 15.34
CA LEU A 20 1.06 -8.17 14.69
C LEU A 20 1.80 -8.71 13.46
N GLY A 21 2.36 -7.83 12.62
CA GLY A 21 3.21 -8.24 11.50
C GLY A 21 4.46 -8.98 11.96
N ALA A 22 5.12 -8.49 13.02
CA ALA A 22 6.30 -9.13 13.61
C ALA A 22 5.99 -10.50 14.19
N THR A 23 4.86 -10.69 14.88
CA THR A 23 4.45 -11.99 15.41
C THR A 23 4.10 -12.97 14.29
N LEU A 24 3.32 -12.55 13.28
CA LEU A 24 3.02 -13.39 12.11
C LEU A 24 4.30 -13.85 11.39
N THR A 25 5.30 -12.98 11.31
CA THR A 25 6.61 -13.33 10.73
C THR A 25 7.36 -14.32 11.63
N ARG A 26 7.40 -14.07 12.95
CA ARG A 26 8.11 -14.91 13.92
C ARG A 26 7.50 -16.31 14.07
N TYR A 27 6.18 -16.44 13.94
CA TYR A 27 5.48 -17.72 13.99
C TYR A 27 5.51 -18.48 12.65
N GLY A 28 6.21 -17.97 11.62
CA GLY A 28 6.32 -18.61 10.33
C GLY A 28 4.98 -18.68 9.57
N VAL A 29 3.98 -17.91 9.98
CA VAL A 29 2.67 -17.88 9.33
C VAL A 29 2.81 -17.44 7.87
N ILE A 30 3.76 -16.54 7.59
CA ILE A 30 4.09 -16.11 6.23
C ILE A 30 4.59 -17.29 5.38
N ALA A 31 5.51 -18.11 5.91
CA ALA A 31 6.00 -19.31 5.22
C ALA A 31 4.89 -20.35 5.01
N ARG A 32 3.97 -20.49 5.98
CA ARG A 32 2.84 -21.43 5.89
C ARG A 32 1.75 -20.98 4.93
N ILE A 33 1.52 -19.67 4.83
CA ILE A 33 0.73 -19.04 3.76
C ILE A 33 1.42 -19.25 2.41
N GLU A 34 2.76 -19.35 2.39
CA GLU A 34 3.54 -19.65 1.20
C GLU A 34 3.41 -21.11 0.73
N GLU A 35 3.07 -22.04 1.61
CA GLU A 35 2.88 -23.46 1.27
C GLU A 35 1.45 -23.82 0.86
N SER A 36 0.42 -23.11 1.36
CA SER A 36 -0.99 -23.47 1.11
C SER A 36 -1.81 -22.32 0.52
N THR A 37 -2.48 -22.55 -0.62
CA THR A 37 -3.44 -21.61 -1.23
C THR A 37 -4.75 -21.50 -0.45
N LEU A 38 -5.09 -22.50 0.38
CA LEU A 38 -6.37 -22.55 1.08
C LEU A 38 -6.42 -21.57 2.25
N VAL A 39 -5.29 -21.39 2.93
CA VAL A 39 -5.17 -20.45 4.06
C VAL A 39 -5.43 -19.00 3.65
N PRO A 40 -4.78 -18.41 2.63
CA PRO A 40 -5.06 -17.04 2.21
C PRO A 40 -6.46 -16.88 1.59
N ARG A 41 -7.00 -17.92 0.93
CA ARG A 41 -8.38 -17.90 0.43
C ARG A 41 -9.39 -17.86 1.59
N GLY A 42 -9.22 -18.73 2.58
CA GLY A 42 -10.08 -18.76 3.77
C GLY A 42 -10.00 -17.48 4.58
N LEU A 43 -8.79 -16.96 4.81
CA LEU A 43 -8.58 -15.70 5.52
C LEU A 43 -9.20 -14.51 4.76
N GLY A 44 -8.98 -14.43 3.44
CA GLY A 44 -9.57 -13.37 2.61
C GLY A 44 -11.10 -13.41 2.61
N LEU A 45 -11.70 -14.61 2.53
CA LEU A 45 -13.15 -14.78 2.63
C LEU A 45 -13.68 -14.41 4.02
N ALA A 46 -12.98 -14.78 5.09
CA ALA A 46 -13.36 -14.39 6.45
C ALA A 46 -13.30 -12.86 6.64
N CYS A 47 -12.24 -12.21 6.15
CA CYS A 47 -12.13 -10.76 6.18
C CYS A 47 -13.23 -10.07 5.36
N ALA A 48 -13.62 -10.64 4.20
CA ALA A 48 -14.69 -10.10 3.38
C ALA A 48 -16.07 -10.29 4.05
N ALA A 49 -16.33 -11.48 4.59
CA ALA A 49 -17.56 -11.81 5.30
C ALA A 49 -17.75 -10.95 6.56
N ALA A 50 -16.68 -10.55 7.23
CA ALA A 50 -16.73 -9.58 8.33
C ALA A 50 -16.78 -8.13 7.84
N GLY A 51 -16.03 -7.78 6.78
CA GLY A 51 -15.90 -6.41 6.28
C GLY A 51 -17.17 -5.85 5.67
N VAL A 52 -17.93 -6.67 4.92
CA VAL A 52 -19.16 -6.23 4.26
C VAL A 52 -20.26 -5.84 5.27
N PRO A 53 -20.61 -6.67 6.28
CA PRO A 53 -21.58 -6.28 7.30
C PRO A 53 -21.15 -5.07 8.13
N VAL A 54 -19.86 -4.97 8.47
CA VAL A 54 -19.33 -3.82 9.23
C VAL A 54 -19.45 -2.54 8.40
N LEU A 55 -19.19 -2.60 7.09
CA LEU A 55 -19.38 -1.46 6.20
C LEU A 55 -20.86 -1.10 6.06
N MET A 56 -21.74 -2.09 5.90
CA MET A 56 -23.18 -1.88 5.79
C MET A 56 -23.77 -1.25 7.05
N ALA A 57 -23.41 -1.77 8.23
CA ALA A 57 -23.82 -1.20 9.51
C ALA A 57 -23.37 0.26 9.64
N ARG A 58 -22.13 0.56 9.25
CA ARG A 58 -21.61 1.93 9.25
C ARG A 58 -22.34 2.84 8.27
N SER A 59 -22.63 2.37 7.05
CA SER A 59 -23.43 3.13 6.09
C SER A 59 -24.88 3.35 6.53
N GLY A 60 -25.40 2.46 7.38
CA GLY A 60 -26.71 2.56 8.01
C GLY A 60 -26.75 3.48 9.24
N GLY A 61 -25.66 4.18 9.56
CA GLY A 61 -25.59 5.15 10.65
C GLY A 61 -24.99 4.63 11.96
N ALA A 62 -24.43 3.41 12.00
CA ALA A 62 -23.72 2.94 13.18
C ALA A 62 -22.40 3.71 13.39
N ASP A 63 -22.12 4.11 14.63
CA ASP A 63 -20.90 4.80 15.06
C ASP A 63 -19.68 3.86 15.09
N ILE A 64 -19.32 3.34 13.92
CA ILE A 64 -18.18 2.45 13.74
C ILE A 64 -16.98 3.29 13.26
N ASN A 65 -15.85 3.11 13.94
CA ASN A 65 -14.58 3.74 13.56
C ASN A 65 -14.16 3.30 12.15
N ILE A 66 -13.81 4.27 11.27
CA ILE A 66 -13.44 4.02 9.87
C ILE A 66 -12.24 3.06 9.72
N ALA A 67 -11.37 2.99 10.73
CA ALA A 67 -10.21 2.12 10.72
C ALA A 67 -10.60 0.63 10.68
N LEU A 68 -11.71 0.24 11.28
CA LEU A 68 -12.14 -1.16 11.35
C LEU A 68 -12.50 -1.75 9.98
N PRO A 69 -13.48 -1.20 9.22
CA PRO A 69 -13.76 -1.68 7.87
C PRO A 69 -12.52 -1.52 6.97
N GLY A 70 -11.78 -0.41 7.10
CA GLY A 70 -10.55 -0.20 6.34
C GLY A 70 -9.52 -1.33 6.53
N LEU A 71 -9.32 -1.79 7.77
CA LEU A 71 -8.41 -2.88 8.10
C LEU A 71 -8.90 -4.23 7.56
N LEU A 72 -10.21 -4.49 7.65
CA LEU A 72 -10.81 -5.70 7.10
C LEU A 72 -10.64 -5.77 5.58
N PHE A 73 -10.93 -4.67 4.86
CA PHE A 73 -10.72 -4.62 3.42
C PHE A 73 -9.23 -4.67 3.04
N ALA A 74 -8.33 -4.06 3.82
CA ALA A 74 -6.89 -4.22 3.62
C ALA A 74 -6.46 -5.69 3.70
N GLY A 75 -7.01 -6.45 4.67
CA GLY A 75 -6.81 -7.89 4.77
C GLY A 75 -7.34 -8.66 3.56
N VAL A 76 -8.51 -8.31 3.06
CA VAL A 76 -9.08 -8.87 1.82
C VAL A 76 -8.15 -8.63 0.64
N TYR A 77 -7.72 -7.39 0.41
CA TYR A 77 -6.83 -7.05 -0.70
C TYR A 77 -5.48 -7.78 -0.61
N ALA A 78 -4.89 -7.87 0.58
CA ALA A 78 -3.65 -8.61 0.80
C ALA A 78 -3.83 -10.11 0.48
N CYS A 79 -4.92 -10.73 0.95
CA CYS A 79 -5.21 -12.13 0.68
C CYS A 79 -5.46 -12.40 -0.80
N ILE A 80 -6.23 -11.54 -1.48
CA ILE A 80 -6.46 -11.63 -2.93
C ILE A 80 -5.14 -11.55 -3.68
N LEU A 81 -4.28 -10.59 -3.34
CA LEU A 81 -2.97 -10.43 -3.98
C LEU A 81 -2.10 -11.67 -3.79
N LEU A 82 -2.06 -12.24 -2.58
CA LEU A 82 -1.32 -13.48 -2.29
C LEU A 82 -1.82 -14.67 -3.10
N VAL A 83 -3.14 -14.79 -3.29
CA VAL A 83 -3.73 -15.83 -4.14
C VAL A 83 -3.39 -15.57 -5.61
N LEU A 84 -3.49 -14.33 -6.07
CA LEU A 84 -3.26 -13.97 -7.47
C LEU A 84 -1.78 -14.17 -7.87
N LEU A 85 -0.85 -13.91 -6.95
CA LEU A 85 0.58 -14.20 -7.11
C LEU A 85 0.91 -15.71 -7.24
N ARG A 86 -0.06 -16.61 -7.00
CA ARG A 86 0.10 -18.06 -7.21
C ARG A 86 -0.52 -18.56 -8.53
N THR A 87 -1.24 -17.70 -9.24
CA THR A 87 -1.82 -18.02 -10.55
C THR A 87 -0.79 -17.76 -11.66
N PRO A 88 -1.04 -18.19 -12.91
CA PRO A 88 -0.19 -17.82 -14.06
C PRO A 88 -0.02 -16.31 -14.28
N LEU A 89 -0.77 -15.46 -13.57
CA LEU A 89 -0.62 -14.00 -13.59
C LEU A 89 0.57 -13.49 -12.76
N ARG A 90 1.22 -14.36 -11.97
CA ARG A 90 2.41 -14.03 -11.17
C ARG A 90 3.45 -13.17 -11.90
N PRO A 91 3.96 -13.54 -13.09
CA PRO A 91 4.97 -12.74 -13.80
C PRO A 91 4.45 -11.35 -14.19
N VAL A 92 3.17 -11.23 -14.56
CA VAL A 92 2.55 -9.95 -14.92
C VAL A 92 2.42 -9.07 -13.68
N LEU A 93 1.91 -9.61 -12.58
CA LEU A 93 1.83 -8.90 -11.30
C LEU A 93 3.21 -8.47 -10.82
N GLN A 94 4.21 -9.34 -10.91
CA GLN A 94 5.58 -9.00 -10.55
C GLN A 94 6.11 -7.88 -11.43
N ALA A 95 5.88 -7.91 -12.75
CA ALA A 95 6.29 -6.83 -13.64
C ALA A 95 5.59 -5.50 -13.32
N LEU A 96 4.34 -5.53 -12.86
CA LEU A 96 3.58 -4.34 -12.47
C LEU A 96 4.03 -3.79 -11.11
N PHE A 97 4.14 -4.63 -10.08
CA PHE A 97 4.42 -4.20 -8.70
C PHE A 97 5.91 -4.01 -8.40
N THR A 98 6.81 -4.76 -9.06
CA THR A 98 8.25 -4.67 -8.78
C THR A 98 8.80 -3.26 -9.00
N PRO A 99 8.47 -2.54 -10.09
CA PRO A 99 8.95 -1.18 -10.27
C PRO A 99 8.49 -0.23 -9.16
N LEU A 100 7.21 -0.34 -8.78
CA LEU A 100 6.61 0.49 -7.74
C LEU A 100 7.23 0.22 -6.37
N GLY A 101 7.43 -1.05 -6.01
CA GLY A 101 8.01 -1.44 -4.71
C GLY A 101 9.51 -1.19 -4.60
N ARG A 102 10.24 -1.08 -5.71
CA ARG A 102 11.67 -0.73 -5.71
C ARG A 102 11.93 0.77 -5.60
N MET A 103 10.89 1.57 -5.85
CA MET A 103 10.92 3.04 -5.82
C MET A 103 9.85 3.59 -4.86
N THR A 104 9.57 2.88 -3.75
CA THR A 104 8.49 3.25 -2.82
C THR A 104 8.62 4.66 -2.26
N LEU A 105 9.83 5.08 -1.86
CA LEU A 105 10.09 6.41 -1.30
C LEU A 105 9.98 7.48 -2.40
N THR A 106 10.56 7.22 -3.57
CA THR A 106 10.47 8.11 -4.72
C THR A 106 9.03 8.30 -5.16
N ASN A 107 8.28 7.21 -5.29
CA ASN A 107 6.88 7.23 -5.73
C ASN A 107 5.99 7.88 -4.68
N TYR A 108 6.21 7.62 -3.39
CA TYR A 108 5.49 8.29 -2.32
C TYR A 108 5.69 9.81 -2.38
N LEU A 109 6.95 10.28 -2.45
CA LEU A 109 7.24 11.71 -2.48
C LEU A 109 6.70 12.37 -3.76
N THR A 110 6.88 11.72 -4.92
CA THR A 110 6.38 12.21 -6.20
C THR A 110 4.86 12.29 -6.20
N ALA A 111 4.18 11.28 -5.64
CA ALA A 111 2.73 11.30 -5.48
C ALA A 111 2.27 12.43 -4.58
N THR A 112 2.93 12.66 -3.44
CA THR A 112 2.64 13.79 -2.55
C THR A 112 2.78 15.13 -3.28
N VAL A 113 3.91 15.35 -3.96
CA VAL A 113 4.15 16.59 -4.73
C VAL A 113 3.05 16.77 -5.79
N LEU A 114 2.72 15.72 -6.52
CA LEU A 114 1.75 15.79 -7.59
C LEU A 114 0.33 16.05 -7.08
N VAL A 115 -0.08 15.40 -5.97
CA VAL A 115 -1.36 15.69 -5.31
C VAL A 115 -1.43 17.14 -4.84
N LEU A 116 -0.35 17.67 -4.26
CA LEU A 116 -0.30 19.07 -3.82
C LEU A 116 -0.40 20.05 -5.00
N VAL A 117 0.28 19.78 -6.11
CA VAL A 117 0.23 20.60 -7.33
C VAL A 117 -1.17 20.54 -7.95
N ILE A 118 -1.75 19.35 -8.07
CA ILE A 118 -3.10 19.16 -8.62
C ILE A 118 -4.14 19.88 -7.76
N ALA A 119 -4.05 19.76 -6.43
CA ALA A 119 -4.93 20.49 -5.52
C ALA A 119 -4.83 22.01 -5.71
N ARG A 120 -3.62 22.53 -5.93
CA ARG A 120 -3.40 23.97 -6.22
C ARG A 120 -3.98 24.40 -7.57
N VAL A 121 -3.86 23.57 -8.61
CA VAL A 121 -4.33 23.89 -9.98
C VAL A 121 -5.86 23.83 -10.07
N ILE A 122 -6.48 22.84 -9.41
CA ILE A 122 -7.93 22.65 -9.44
C ILE A 122 -8.63 23.65 -8.50
N GLY A 123 -7.90 24.27 -7.56
CA GLY A 123 -8.43 25.30 -6.65
C GLY A 123 -9.49 24.79 -5.67
N GLY A 124 -9.75 23.47 -5.65
CA GLY A 124 -10.70 22.82 -4.74
C GLY A 124 -10.00 22.32 -3.49
N SER A 125 -10.57 22.64 -2.33
CA SER A 125 -10.26 21.93 -1.08
C SER A 125 -10.57 20.45 -1.25
N SER A 126 -9.81 19.56 -0.60
CA SER A 126 -9.96 18.09 -0.68
C SER A 126 -11.39 17.59 -0.42
N ASP A 127 -12.23 18.40 0.23
CA ASP A 127 -13.62 18.08 0.57
C ASP A 127 -14.64 18.31 -0.57
N THR A 128 -14.29 19.02 -1.65
CA THR A 128 -15.24 19.31 -2.75
C THR A 128 -15.09 18.38 -3.94
N LEU A 129 -14.05 17.54 -3.97
CA LEU A 129 -13.81 16.62 -5.08
C LEU A 129 -14.58 15.31 -4.85
N SER A 130 -15.52 15.03 -5.76
CA SER A 130 -16.19 13.72 -5.79
C SER A 130 -15.16 12.59 -5.90
N ALA A 131 -15.41 11.46 -5.23
CA ALA A 131 -14.56 10.27 -5.29
C ALA A 131 -14.25 9.84 -6.72
N THR A 132 -15.21 10.01 -7.64
CA THR A 132 -15.03 9.73 -9.08
C THR A 132 -13.96 10.61 -9.71
N THR A 133 -13.98 11.91 -9.42
CA THR A 133 -12.97 12.87 -9.94
C THR A 133 -11.58 12.53 -9.42
N VAL A 134 -11.48 12.17 -8.14
CA VAL A 134 -10.22 11.74 -7.54
C VAL A 134 -9.68 10.49 -8.24
N VAL A 135 -10.52 9.49 -8.51
CA VAL A 135 -10.11 8.28 -9.24
C VAL A 135 -9.69 8.60 -10.67
N LEU A 136 -10.44 9.45 -11.38
CA LEU A 136 -10.13 9.86 -12.75
C LEU A 136 -8.79 10.59 -12.87
N ILE A 137 -8.38 11.31 -11.82
CA ILE A 137 -7.07 11.97 -11.75
C ILE A 137 -5.99 10.98 -11.29
N ALA A 138 -6.27 10.16 -10.28
CA ALA A 138 -5.30 9.24 -9.70
C ALA A 138 -4.88 8.13 -10.69
N CYS A 139 -5.80 7.61 -11.49
CA CYS A 139 -5.48 6.57 -12.49
C CYS A 139 -4.37 6.96 -13.48
N PRO A 140 -4.48 8.08 -14.23
CA PRO A 140 -3.42 8.49 -15.16
C PRO A 140 -2.13 8.86 -14.42
N VAL A 141 -2.23 9.50 -13.25
CA VAL A 141 -1.07 9.78 -12.40
C VAL A 141 -0.30 8.50 -12.05
N LEU A 142 -1.01 7.48 -11.58
CA LEU A 142 -0.41 6.19 -11.21
C LEU A 142 0.17 5.48 -12.43
N ALA A 143 -0.49 5.56 -13.59
CA ALA A 143 0.02 4.98 -14.83
C ALA A 143 1.33 5.65 -15.28
N VAL A 144 1.40 6.98 -15.22
CA VAL A 144 2.62 7.75 -15.53
C VAL A 144 3.72 7.44 -14.53
N GLN A 145 3.42 7.40 -13.22
CA GLN A 145 4.40 7.02 -12.20
C GLN A 145 4.93 5.61 -12.42
N TRP A 146 4.05 4.66 -12.72
CA TRP A 146 4.44 3.29 -13.01
C TRP A 146 5.37 3.21 -14.21
N LEU A 147 5.01 3.86 -15.32
CA LEU A 147 5.83 3.88 -16.53
C LEU A 147 7.20 4.53 -16.28
N TRP A 148 7.21 5.65 -15.56
CA TRP A 148 8.45 6.32 -15.15
C TRP A 148 9.31 5.41 -14.29
N SER A 149 8.76 4.77 -13.25
CA SER A 149 9.49 3.83 -12.41
C SER A 149 10.04 2.65 -13.22
N ALA A 150 9.26 2.10 -14.15
CA ALA A 150 9.67 0.97 -14.99
C ALA A 150 10.81 1.36 -15.94
N LEU A 151 10.72 2.51 -16.62
CA LEU A 151 11.76 3.03 -17.50
C LEU A 151 13.03 3.40 -16.73
N TRP A 152 12.87 3.99 -15.54
CA TRP A 152 14.01 4.32 -14.67
C TRP A 152 14.75 3.06 -14.23
N LEU A 153 14.03 2.05 -13.76
CA LEU A 153 14.61 0.79 -13.31
C LEU A 153 15.16 -0.09 -14.42
N ARG A 154 14.93 0.23 -15.70
CA ARG A 154 15.67 -0.37 -16.81
C ARG A 154 17.14 0.06 -16.78
N HIS A 155 17.40 1.33 -16.47
CA HIS A 155 18.73 1.95 -16.50
C HIS A 155 19.43 1.93 -15.12
N PHE A 156 18.67 2.10 -14.04
CA PHE A 156 19.19 2.26 -12.68
C PHE A 156 18.74 1.13 -11.73
N ARG A 157 19.55 0.81 -10.72
CA ARG A 157 19.24 -0.28 -9.76
C ARG A 157 18.27 0.15 -8.66
N HIS A 158 18.25 1.44 -8.35
CA HIS A 158 17.51 2.05 -7.25
C HIS A 158 16.82 3.32 -7.74
N GLY A 159 15.74 3.72 -7.08
CA GLY A 159 15.18 5.04 -7.28
C GLY A 159 16.11 6.14 -6.75
N PRO A 160 15.94 7.37 -7.25
CA PRO A 160 16.81 8.50 -6.92
C PRO A 160 16.81 8.81 -5.42
N LEU A 161 15.63 8.83 -4.79
CA LEU A 161 15.49 9.11 -3.36
C LEU A 161 15.93 7.93 -2.50
N GLU A 162 15.69 6.69 -2.94
CA GLU A 162 16.18 5.50 -2.24
C GLU A 162 17.70 5.42 -2.24
N TRP A 163 18.33 5.83 -3.35
CA TRP A 163 19.79 5.91 -3.42
C TRP A 163 20.34 6.99 -2.50
N LEU A 164 19.72 8.18 -2.49
CA LEU A 164 20.10 9.27 -1.60
C LEU A 164 19.92 8.87 -0.13
N TRP A 165 18.80 8.22 0.20
CA TRP A 165 18.53 7.71 1.54
C TRP A 165 19.58 6.71 1.98
N ARG A 166 19.92 5.72 1.13
CA ARG A 166 20.97 4.74 1.45
C ARG A 166 22.34 5.41 1.62
N TRP A 167 22.64 6.42 0.81
CA TRP A 167 23.88 7.17 0.96
C TRP A 167 23.90 7.93 2.30
N ALA A 168 22.79 8.55 2.70
CA ALA A 168 22.66 9.24 3.98
C ALA A 168 22.74 8.29 5.19
N THR A 169 22.09 7.12 5.14
CA THR A 169 22.09 6.16 6.27
C THR A 169 23.44 5.48 6.45
N TRP A 170 24.09 5.07 5.36
CA TRP A 170 25.28 4.22 5.44
C TRP A 170 26.59 4.99 5.21
N ALA A 171 26.52 6.28 4.87
CA ALA A 171 27.64 7.13 4.44
C ALA A 171 28.49 6.55 3.29
N ARG A 172 28.04 5.47 2.65
CA ARG A 172 28.71 4.79 1.53
C ARG A 172 27.86 4.95 0.29
N ARG A 173 28.48 5.32 -0.84
CA ARG A 173 27.79 5.52 -2.13
C ARG A 173 27.46 4.17 -2.76
N PRO A 174 26.19 3.74 -2.83
CA PRO A 174 25.83 2.50 -3.50
C PRO A 174 25.92 2.65 -5.04
N PRO A 175 26.21 1.58 -5.79
CA PRO A 175 26.26 1.66 -7.26
C PRO A 175 24.86 1.93 -7.84
N LEU A 176 24.70 3.08 -8.50
CA LEU A 176 23.41 3.55 -9.04
C LEU A 176 23.04 2.88 -10.37
N ARG A 177 24.02 2.69 -11.26
CA ARG A 177 23.83 2.07 -12.57
C ARG A 177 23.85 0.55 -12.47
N ARG A 178 23.00 -0.14 -13.24
CA ARG A 178 23.25 -1.56 -13.52
C ARG A 178 24.57 -1.61 -14.27
N GLY A 179 25.59 -2.22 -13.67
CA GLY A 179 26.83 -2.50 -14.39
C GLY A 179 26.49 -3.24 -15.67
N ALA A 180 27.06 -2.81 -16.79
CA ALA A 180 26.95 -3.52 -18.04
C ALA A 180 27.34 -4.97 -17.77
N ARG A 181 26.39 -5.90 -17.96
CA ARG A 181 26.75 -7.31 -18.13
C ARG A 181 27.42 -7.36 -19.50
N GLY A 182 28.74 -7.22 -19.51
CA GLY A 182 29.59 -7.71 -20.59
C GLY A 182 29.63 -9.23 -20.52
#